data_AF-A0A3G8Y1P8-F1
#
_entry.id   AF-A0A3G8Y1P8-F1
#
_cell.length_a   1.000
_cell.length_b   1.000
_cell.length_c   1.000
_cell.angle_alpha   90.00
_cell.angle_beta   90.00
_cell.angle_gamma   90.00
#
_symmetry.space_group_name_H-M   'P 1'
#
loop_
_entity.id
_entity.type
_entity.pdbx_description
1 polymer ?
#
loop_
_entity_poly.entity_id
_entity_poly.type
_entity_poly.pdbx_seq_one_letter_code
_entity_poly.pdbx_strand_id
1 'polypeptide(L)'
;MVNSLIHLFTENQILNHIDNFKQYEYIAYVTITDNTKLLNRPLYDNINNYFKSLGYDWSLEIDENSYSISQNTFNDLEFDDLTDTPTLKLTIKVFKLGNKIIIFNQNVFFETLNKMSLKSILSIFQEATKPILIENSFTSIFQKTNIIGYNSNIEVLENKEISIQCLFYNYSEVHGCFFQTG
;
A
#
# COMPACT_ATOMS: atom_id res chain seq x y z
N MET A 1 -8.01 7.47 -0.52
CA MET A 1 -7.33 8.19 -1.62
C MET A 1 -7.13 7.30 -2.84
N VAL A 2 -6.52 6.11 -2.72
CA VAL A 2 -6.39 5.17 -3.85
C VAL A 2 -7.74 4.82 -4.50
N ASN A 3 -8.77 4.50 -3.69
CA ASN A 3 -10.11 4.23 -4.23
C ASN A 3 -10.68 5.43 -5.00
N SER A 4 -10.32 6.65 -4.61
CA SER A 4 -10.76 7.87 -5.31
C SER A 4 -10.20 7.94 -6.73
N LEU A 5 -8.98 7.43 -6.97
CA LEU A 5 -8.41 7.30 -8.32
C LEU A 5 -9.11 6.21 -9.12
N ILE A 6 -9.38 5.05 -8.51
CA ILE A 6 -10.06 3.93 -9.18
C ILE A 6 -11.47 4.36 -9.62
N HIS A 7 -12.20 5.08 -8.78
CA HIS A 7 -13.56 5.55 -9.06
C HIS A 7 -13.67 6.64 -10.14
N LEU A 8 -12.55 7.16 -10.66
CA LEU A 8 -12.57 8.04 -11.83
C LEU A 8 -12.91 7.29 -13.13
N PHE A 9 -12.78 5.96 -13.12
CA PHE A 9 -13.01 5.08 -14.25
C PHE A 9 -14.10 4.07 -13.94
N THR A 10 -14.75 3.54 -14.97
CA THR A 10 -15.62 2.37 -14.83
C THR A 10 -14.77 1.11 -14.93
N GLU A 11 -14.72 0.31 -13.87
CA GLU A 11 -14.03 -0.98 -13.87
C GLU A 11 -14.77 -2.00 -14.75
N ASN A 12 -14.06 -2.60 -15.70
CA ASN A 12 -14.58 -3.70 -16.52
C ASN A 12 -14.05 -5.04 -16.03
N GLN A 13 -12.73 -5.14 -15.82
CA GLN A 13 -12.07 -6.38 -15.40
C GLN A 13 -10.77 -6.10 -14.63
N ILE A 14 -10.64 -6.64 -13.43
CA ILE A 14 -9.40 -6.62 -12.66
C ILE A 14 -8.43 -7.67 -13.23
N LEU A 15 -7.21 -7.24 -13.58
CA LEU A 15 -6.12 -8.10 -14.07
C LEU A 15 -5.16 -8.48 -12.95
N ASN A 16 -4.87 -7.54 -12.05
CA ASN A 16 -4.06 -7.77 -10.88
C ASN A 16 -4.48 -6.83 -9.74
N HIS A 17 -4.47 -7.35 -8.51
CA HIS A 17 -4.73 -6.54 -7.33
C HIS A 17 -3.88 -7.06 -6.17
N ILE A 18 -2.99 -6.20 -5.70
CA ILE A 18 -2.03 -6.50 -4.64
C ILE A 18 -2.12 -5.40 -3.60
N ASP A 19 -2.18 -5.80 -2.34
CA ASP A 19 -1.94 -4.92 -1.20
C ASP A 19 -1.07 -5.70 -0.20
N ASN A 20 0.13 -5.24 0.09
CA ASN A 20 1.01 -5.89 1.07
C ASN A 20 1.85 -4.86 1.82
N PHE A 21 2.85 -5.32 2.56
CA PHE A 21 3.71 -4.44 3.35
C PHE A 21 4.54 -3.47 2.52
N LYS A 22 4.86 -3.79 1.26
CA LYS A 22 5.79 -3.02 0.42
C LYS A 22 5.09 -2.20 -0.65
N GLN A 23 3.96 -2.67 -1.16
CA GLN A 23 3.26 -1.99 -2.24
C GLN A 23 1.75 -2.23 -2.21
N TYR A 24 1.03 -1.28 -2.81
CA TYR A 24 -0.29 -1.49 -3.37
C TYR A 24 -0.18 -1.40 -4.89
N GLU A 25 -0.80 -2.32 -5.61
CA GLU A 25 -0.89 -2.31 -7.06
C GLU A 25 -2.31 -2.71 -7.49
N TYR A 26 -2.89 -1.92 -8.39
CA TYR A 26 -4.16 -2.22 -9.03
C TYR A 26 -3.99 -2.09 -10.54
N ILE A 27 -4.28 -3.17 -11.27
CA ILE A 27 -4.23 -3.23 -12.72
C ILE A 27 -5.59 -3.72 -13.21
N ALA A 28 -6.26 -2.94 -14.03
CA ALA A 28 -7.57 -3.31 -14.56
C ALA A 28 -7.79 -2.76 -15.97
N TYR A 29 -8.65 -3.45 -16.71
CA TYR A 29 -9.31 -2.88 -17.86
C TYR A 29 -10.46 -1.99 -17.39
N VAL A 30 -10.50 -0.76 -17.88
CA VAL A 30 -11.45 0.28 -17.48
C VAL A 30 -11.98 1.06 -18.68
N THR A 31 -13.07 1.80 -18.49
CA THR A 31 -13.61 2.73 -19.50
C THR A 31 -13.65 4.15 -18.94
N ILE A 32 -13.40 5.13 -19.80
CA ILE A 32 -13.49 6.56 -19.48
C ILE A 32 -14.93 6.94 -19.16
N THR A 33 -15.08 7.82 -18.18
CA THR A 33 -16.36 8.44 -17.82
C THR A 33 -16.21 9.95 -17.73
N ASP A 34 -17.33 10.67 -17.53
CA ASP A 34 -17.25 12.09 -17.21
C ASP A 34 -16.45 12.37 -15.93
N ASN A 35 -16.38 11.42 -14.99
CA ASN A 35 -15.56 11.56 -13.78
C ASN A 35 -14.07 11.55 -14.09
N THR A 36 -13.64 10.97 -15.21
CA THR A 36 -12.21 10.95 -15.58
C THR A 36 -11.68 12.37 -15.80
N LYS A 37 -12.53 13.34 -16.19
CA LYS A 37 -12.19 14.77 -16.27
C LYS A 37 -11.80 15.40 -14.93
N LEU A 38 -12.09 14.74 -13.82
CA LEU A 38 -11.64 15.15 -12.48
C LEU A 38 -10.17 14.81 -12.24
N LEU A 39 -9.51 14.02 -13.11
CA LEU A 39 -8.07 13.80 -13.08
C LEU A 39 -7.34 15.06 -13.58
N ASN A 40 -7.32 16.08 -12.72
CA ASN A 40 -6.76 17.39 -13.00
C ASN A 40 -5.73 17.78 -11.92
N ARG A 41 -5.06 18.91 -12.14
CA ARG A 41 -4.00 19.39 -11.24
C ARG A 41 -4.44 19.51 -9.77
N PRO A 42 -5.61 20.07 -9.41
CA PRO A 42 -6.09 20.08 -8.03
C PRO A 42 -6.21 18.70 -7.38
N LEU A 43 -6.79 17.71 -8.07
CA LEU A 43 -6.89 16.35 -7.54
C LEU A 43 -5.50 15.72 -7.39
N TYR A 44 -4.64 15.91 -8.40
CA TYR A 44 -3.24 15.46 -8.35
C TYR A 44 -2.50 16.02 -7.13
N ASP A 45 -2.57 17.33 -6.88
CA ASP A 45 -1.88 17.97 -5.77
C ASP A 45 -2.39 17.44 -4.42
N ASN A 46 -3.70 17.18 -4.29
CA ASN A 46 -4.28 16.56 -3.09
C ASN A 46 -3.74 15.14 -2.86
N ILE A 47 -3.75 14.30 -3.89
CA ILE A 47 -3.22 12.94 -3.84
C ILE A 47 -1.73 12.95 -3.49
N ASN A 48 -0.97 13.83 -4.13
CA ASN A 48 0.46 13.93 -3.92
C ASN A 48 0.78 14.36 -2.47
N ASN A 49 0.05 15.35 -1.95
CA ASN A 49 0.19 15.78 -0.56
C ASN A 49 -0.18 14.65 0.43
N TYR A 50 -1.24 13.88 0.14
CA TYR A 50 -1.64 12.74 0.96
C TYR A 50 -0.52 11.68 1.03
N PHE A 51 -0.04 11.17 -0.11
CA PHE A 51 1.00 10.13 -0.10
C PHE A 51 2.35 10.63 0.42
N LYS A 52 2.72 11.88 0.11
CA LYS A 52 3.91 12.52 0.66
C LYS A 52 3.86 12.62 2.19
N SER A 53 2.70 12.92 2.77
CA SER A 53 2.53 12.96 4.24
C SER A 53 2.77 11.61 4.92
N LEU A 54 2.57 10.52 4.17
CA LEU A 54 2.76 9.13 4.60
C LEU A 54 4.17 8.60 4.27
N GLY A 55 4.97 9.37 3.52
CA GLY A 55 6.27 8.95 3.00
C GLY A 55 6.18 7.87 1.92
N TYR A 56 5.12 7.91 1.11
CA TYR A 56 4.90 6.96 0.01
C TYR A 56 5.10 7.61 -1.34
N ASP A 57 5.56 6.79 -2.29
CA ASP A 57 5.66 7.14 -3.69
C ASP A 57 4.48 6.52 -4.45
N TRP A 58 4.03 7.14 -5.54
CA TRP A 58 2.91 6.62 -6.32
C TRP A 58 3.03 6.95 -7.82
N SER A 59 2.37 6.12 -8.63
CA SER A 59 2.16 6.36 -10.06
C SER A 59 0.76 5.90 -10.51
N LEU A 60 0.30 6.51 -11.60
CA LEU A 60 -0.85 6.10 -12.37
C LEU A 60 -0.47 6.13 -13.85
N GLU A 61 -0.75 5.04 -14.54
CA GLU A 61 -0.41 4.83 -15.95
C GLU A 61 -1.64 4.33 -16.72
N ILE A 62 -1.80 4.80 -17.95
CA ILE A 62 -2.77 4.31 -18.93
C ILE A 62 -1.97 3.89 -20.16
N ASP A 63 -1.99 2.60 -20.49
CA ASP A 63 -1.08 2.02 -21.47
C ASP A 63 -1.35 2.54 -22.90
N GLU A 64 -2.62 2.66 -23.30
CA GLU A 64 -3.04 2.90 -24.69
C GLU A 64 -2.59 4.25 -25.24
N ASN A 65 -2.47 5.28 -24.39
CA ASN A 65 -2.02 6.63 -24.78
C ASN A 65 -0.65 6.99 -24.20
N SER A 66 0.09 6.00 -23.66
CA SER A 66 1.36 6.25 -22.96
C SER A 66 1.28 7.34 -21.88
N TYR A 67 0.09 7.54 -21.31
CA TYR A 67 -0.13 8.54 -20.29
C TYR A 67 0.39 8.03 -18.95
N SER A 68 1.10 8.90 -18.24
CA SER A 68 1.57 8.61 -16.90
C SER A 68 1.64 9.89 -16.07
N ILE A 69 1.21 9.75 -14.83
CA ILE A 69 1.43 10.71 -13.75
C ILE A 69 2.04 9.99 -12.55
N SER A 70 2.85 10.71 -11.79
CA SER A 70 3.51 10.19 -10.61
C SER A 70 3.74 11.30 -9.59
N GLN A 71 4.27 10.93 -8.43
CA GLN A 71 4.66 11.89 -7.40
C GLN A 71 5.53 13.08 -7.88
N ASN A 72 6.31 12.89 -8.96
CA ASN A 72 7.26 13.86 -9.48
C ASN A 72 6.80 14.52 -10.79
N THR A 73 5.80 13.94 -11.45
CA THR A 73 5.39 14.34 -12.81
C THR A 73 3.89 14.41 -12.89
N PHE A 74 3.38 15.55 -13.37
CA PHE A 74 1.98 15.73 -13.73
C PHE A 74 1.89 16.11 -15.21
N ASN A 75 0.99 15.47 -15.92
CA ASN A 75 0.59 15.80 -17.28
C ASN A 75 -0.95 15.82 -17.30
N ASP A 76 -1.52 16.74 -18.06
CA ASP A 76 -2.97 16.72 -18.28
C ASP A 76 -3.33 15.54 -19.18
N LEU A 77 -4.45 14.88 -18.87
CA LEU A 77 -4.96 13.79 -19.70
C LEU A 77 -5.71 14.40 -20.89
N GLU A 78 -5.16 14.21 -22.09
CA GLU A 78 -5.83 14.61 -23.34
C GLU A 78 -6.89 13.55 -23.69
N PHE A 79 -8.17 13.92 -23.56
CA PHE A 79 -9.30 13.02 -23.77
C PHE A 79 -9.59 12.75 -25.25
N ASP A 80 -9.17 13.65 -26.12
CA ASP A 80 -9.44 13.60 -27.55
C ASP A 80 -8.78 12.39 -28.22
N ASP A 81 -7.72 11.84 -27.62
CA ASP A 81 -7.01 10.65 -28.11
C ASP A 81 -7.64 9.32 -27.64
N LEU A 82 -8.62 9.37 -26.72
CA LEU A 82 -9.15 8.18 -26.04
C LEU A 82 -10.57 7.80 -26.51
N THR A 83 -11.19 8.63 -27.35
CA THR A 83 -12.57 8.41 -27.82
C THR A 83 -12.73 7.17 -28.71
N ASP A 84 -11.65 6.67 -29.30
CA ASP A 84 -11.65 5.50 -30.20
C ASP A 84 -11.28 4.18 -29.49
N THR A 85 -10.85 4.24 -28.22
CA THR A 85 -10.48 3.08 -27.41
C THR A 85 -11.52 2.82 -26.31
N PRO A 86 -12.45 1.86 -26.47
CA PRO A 86 -13.54 1.64 -25.51
C PRO A 86 -13.06 1.08 -24.16
N THR A 87 -11.87 0.49 -24.14
CA THR A 87 -11.27 -0.14 -22.99
C THR A 87 -9.81 0.26 -22.89
N LEU A 88 -9.39 0.66 -21.70
CA LEU A 88 -8.05 1.10 -21.37
C LEU A 88 -7.46 0.23 -20.27
N LYS A 89 -6.16 0.00 -20.29
CA LYS A 89 -5.45 -0.65 -19.20
C LYS A 89 -4.90 0.40 -18.23
N LEU A 90 -5.56 0.50 -17.08
CA LEU A 90 -5.16 1.36 -15.97
C LEU A 90 -4.24 0.61 -15.03
N THR A 91 -3.12 1.21 -14.67
CA THR A 91 -2.20 0.74 -13.64
C THR A 91 -2.03 1.82 -12.57
N ILE A 92 -2.36 1.51 -11.31
CA ILE A 92 -2.11 2.38 -10.17
C ILE A 92 -1.14 1.66 -9.23
N LYS A 93 -0.04 2.32 -8.86
CA LYS A 93 0.96 1.80 -7.91
C LYS A 93 1.21 2.77 -6.79
N VAL A 94 1.31 2.26 -5.57
CA VAL A 94 1.76 2.99 -4.39
C VAL A 94 2.86 2.18 -3.70
N PHE A 95 4.06 2.73 -3.65
CA PHE A 95 5.22 2.14 -2.99
C PHE A 95 5.29 2.63 -1.54
N LYS A 96 5.22 1.69 -0.60
CA LYS A 96 5.13 1.98 0.83
C LYS A 96 6.53 2.03 1.43
N LEU A 97 7.16 3.20 1.35
CA LEU A 97 8.50 3.45 1.88
C LEU A 97 8.49 4.10 3.28
N GLY A 98 7.32 4.54 3.75
CA GLY A 98 7.14 5.17 5.05
C GLY A 98 7.27 4.20 6.22
N ASN A 99 7.52 4.74 7.42
CA ASN A 99 7.59 3.94 8.66
C ASN A 99 6.24 3.33 9.07
N LYS A 100 5.14 3.84 8.49
CA LYS A 100 3.78 3.34 8.67
C LYS A 100 3.35 2.67 7.38
N ILE A 101 2.65 1.54 7.47
CA ILE A 101 2.07 0.75 6.39
C ILE A 101 0.55 0.88 6.47
N ILE A 102 -0.07 1.58 5.52
CA ILE A 102 -1.51 1.68 5.43
C ILE A 102 -2.04 0.51 4.61
N ILE A 103 -3.11 -0.12 5.10
CA ILE A 103 -3.89 -1.09 4.35
C ILE A 103 -4.96 -0.32 3.57
N PHE A 104 -4.86 -0.31 2.24
CA PHE A 104 -5.81 0.40 1.39
C PHE A 104 -7.03 -0.47 1.09
N ASN A 105 -6.85 -1.78 0.95
CA ASN A 105 -7.92 -2.75 0.81
C ASN A 105 -7.63 -3.98 1.67
N GLN A 106 -8.40 -4.14 2.75
CA GLN A 106 -8.21 -5.20 3.74
C GLN A 106 -8.35 -6.61 3.16
N ASN A 107 -9.33 -6.84 2.28
CA ASN A 107 -9.57 -8.15 1.70
C ASN A 107 -8.40 -8.55 0.79
N VAL A 108 -8.01 -7.65 -0.11
CA VAL A 108 -6.88 -7.84 -1.01
C VAL A 108 -5.58 -8.03 -0.22
N PHE A 109 -5.42 -7.31 0.89
CA PHE A 109 -4.26 -7.45 1.76
C PHE A 109 -4.15 -8.86 2.33
N PHE A 110 -5.22 -9.37 2.94
CA PHE A 110 -5.22 -10.72 3.49
C PHE A 110 -5.09 -11.80 2.42
N GLU A 111 -5.74 -11.64 1.27
CA GLU A 111 -5.57 -12.56 0.14
C GLU A 111 -4.12 -12.58 -0.37
N THR A 112 -3.48 -11.41 -0.44
CA THR A 112 -2.08 -11.28 -0.84
C THR A 112 -1.16 -11.93 0.19
N LEU A 113 -1.37 -11.66 1.49
CA LEU A 113 -0.59 -12.26 2.57
C LEU A 113 -0.70 -13.78 2.57
N ASN A 114 -1.89 -14.34 2.36
CA ASN A 114 -2.13 -15.78 2.34
C ASN A 114 -1.42 -16.48 1.16
N LYS A 115 -1.04 -15.74 0.11
CA LYS A 115 -0.26 -16.24 -1.02
C LYS A 115 1.26 -16.08 -0.80
N MET A 116 1.69 -15.29 0.18
CA MET A 116 3.09 -15.10 0.50
C MET A 116 3.65 -16.27 1.32
N SER A 117 4.91 -16.63 1.07
CA SER A 117 5.59 -17.59 1.94
C SER A 117 5.88 -16.97 3.31
N LEU A 118 5.90 -17.79 4.36
CA LEU A 118 6.34 -17.37 5.69
C LEU A 118 7.72 -16.72 5.65
N LYS A 119 8.65 -17.28 4.85
CA LYS A 119 9.99 -16.71 4.66
C LYS A 119 9.92 -15.28 4.14
N SER A 120 9.08 -15.01 3.13
CA SER A 120 8.91 -13.67 2.55
C SER A 120 8.38 -12.68 3.59
N ILE A 121 7.42 -13.09 4.41
CA ILE A 121 6.87 -12.25 5.47
C ILE A 121 7.94 -11.95 6.52
N LEU A 122 8.70 -12.97 6.97
CA LEU A 122 9.75 -12.81 7.97
C LEU A 122 10.89 -11.92 7.50
N SER A 123 11.32 -12.04 6.23
CA SER A 123 12.36 -11.17 5.68
C SER A 123 11.97 -9.69 5.74
N ILE A 124 10.68 -9.37 5.54
CA ILE A 124 10.19 -7.99 5.67
C ILE A 124 10.35 -7.49 7.11
N PHE A 125 10.01 -8.32 8.10
CA PHE A 125 10.17 -7.95 9.51
C PHE A 125 11.63 -7.84 9.94
N GLN A 126 12.53 -8.63 9.34
CA GLN A 126 13.97 -8.58 9.63
C GLN A 126 14.65 -7.33 9.06
N GLU A 127 14.21 -6.86 7.88
CA GLU A 127 14.72 -5.64 7.26
C GLU A 127 14.25 -4.36 7.98
N ALA A 128 13.23 -4.47 8.84
CA ALA A 128 12.62 -3.32 9.49
C ALA A 128 13.48 -2.80 10.66
N THR A 129 14.08 -1.62 10.47
CA THR A 129 14.87 -0.93 11.52
C THR A 129 14.02 -0.26 12.60
N LYS A 130 12.70 -0.17 12.37
CA LYS A 130 11.70 0.39 13.28
C LYS A 130 10.47 -0.53 13.26
N PRO A 131 9.64 -0.54 14.32
CA PRO A 131 8.40 -1.30 14.32
C PRO A 131 7.52 -0.94 13.12
N ILE A 132 6.96 -1.95 12.45
CA ILE A 132 6.03 -1.75 11.33
C ILE A 132 4.67 -1.37 11.90
N LEU A 133 4.23 -0.14 11.63
CA LEU A 133 2.92 0.35 12.06
C LEU A 133 1.91 0.15 10.97
N ILE A 134 1.01 -0.81 11.14
CA ILE A 134 -0.07 -1.10 10.20
C ILE A 134 -1.31 -0.29 10.58
N GLU A 135 -1.78 0.56 9.69
CA GLU A 135 -3.00 1.35 9.88
C GLU A 135 -4.11 0.83 8.96
N ASN A 136 -5.28 0.57 9.53
CA ASN A 136 -6.50 0.17 8.84
C ASN A 136 -7.67 1.03 9.33
N SER A 137 -8.20 1.86 8.45
CA SER A 137 -9.34 2.73 8.73
C SER A 137 -10.68 2.00 8.94
N PHE A 138 -10.78 0.71 8.59
CA PHE A 138 -12.03 -0.06 8.64
C PHE A 138 -12.25 -0.81 9.95
N THR A 139 -11.28 -0.80 10.87
CA THR A 139 -11.39 -1.51 12.14
C THR A 139 -10.85 -0.66 13.28
N SER A 140 -11.49 -0.78 14.44
CA SER A 140 -11.09 -0.16 15.69
C SER A 140 -10.26 -1.10 16.57
N ILE A 141 -9.79 -2.23 16.05
CA ILE A 141 -8.91 -3.14 16.80
C ILE A 141 -7.52 -2.50 16.92
N PHE A 142 -7.00 -2.43 18.14
CA PHE A 142 -5.65 -1.96 18.44
C PHE A 142 -4.84 -3.12 19.03
N GLN A 143 -3.71 -3.46 18.40
CA GLN A 143 -2.78 -4.48 18.91
C GLN A 143 -1.35 -3.98 18.74
N LYS A 144 -0.44 -4.38 19.62
CA LYS A 144 0.98 -4.06 19.47
C LYS A 144 1.87 -5.16 20.02
N THR A 145 3.01 -5.33 19.35
CA THR A 145 4.18 -6.03 19.85
C THR A 145 5.39 -5.09 19.69
N ASN A 146 6.58 -5.58 20.03
CA ASN A 146 7.82 -4.81 19.81
C ASN A 146 8.18 -4.63 18.32
N ILE A 147 7.56 -5.40 17.42
CA ILE A 147 7.94 -5.47 16.00
C ILE A 147 6.83 -4.94 15.10
N ILE A 148 5.56 -5.14 15.47
CA ILE A 148 4.40 -4.74 14.68
C ILE A 148 3.35 -4.06 15.57
N GLY A 149 2.81 -2.96 15.08
CA GLY A 149 1.66 -2.27 15.66
C GLY A 149 0.50 -2.35 14.67
N TYR A 150 -0.70 -2.66 15.13
CA TYR A 150 -1.92 -2.63 14.33
C TYR A 150 -2.87 -1.59 14.91
N ASN A 151 -3.18 -0.56 14.11
CA ASN A 151 -3.84 0.69 14.49
C ASN A 151 -3.24 1.38 15.72
N SER A 152 -2.11 0.91 16.26
CA SER A 152 -1.60 1.33 17.55
C SER A 152 -0.45 2.32 17.41
N ASN A 153 -0.33 3.17 18.42
CA ASN A 153 0.88 3.97 18.61
C ASN A 153 1.91 3.08 19.33
N ILE A 154 3.00 2.76 18.65
CA ILE A 154 4.18 2.21 19.33
C ILE A 154 4.99 3.40 19.81
N GLU A 155 4.98 3.63 21.13
CA GLU A 155 6.00 4.45 21.77
C GLU A 155 7.37 3.89 21.40
N VAL A 156 8.34 4.76 21.14
CA VAL A 156 9.69 4.38 20.68
C VAL A 156 10.30 3.41 21.69
N LEU A 157 10.13 2.12 21.43
CA LEU A 157 10.82 1.06 22.15
C LEU A 157 12.26 1.11 21.66
N GLU A 158 13.20 1.22 22.59
CA GLU A 158 14.62 1.02 22.30
C GLU A 158 14.79 -0.25 21.45
N ASN A 159 15.56 -0.13 20.36
CA ASN A 159 15.83 -1.22 19.43
C ASN A 159 16.37 -2.44 20.20
N LYS A 160 15.48 -3.37 20.55
CA LYS A 160 15.86 -4.67 21.05
C LYS A 160 15.91 -5.60 19.84
N GLU A 161 17.10 -6.06 19.50
CA GLU A 161 17.24 -7.19 18.58
C GLU A 161 16.52 -8.39 19.18
N ILE A 162 15.43 -8.81 18.55
CA ILE A 162 14.66 -9.98 18.98
C ILE A 162 15.09 -11.14 18.09
N SER A 163 15.60 -12.20 18.72
CA SER A 163 15.92 -13.46 18.06
C SER A 163 14.73 -13.98 17.23
N ILE A 164 15.02 -14.58 16.07
CA ILE A 164 14.04 -15.19 15.14
C ILE A 164 13.13 -16.20 15.86
N GLN A 165 13.63 -16.86 16.90
CA GLN A 165 12.87 -17.84 17.68
C GLN A 165 11.85 -17.17 18.61
N CYS A 166 12.10 -15.94 19.04
CA CYS A 166 11.25 -15.19 19.98
C CYS A 166 10.08 -14.44 19.30
N LEU A 167 10.13 -14.27 17.98
CA LEU A 167 9.08 -13.65 17.17
C LEU A 167 7.72 -14.38 17.28
N PHE A 168 7.71 -15.68 17.58
CA PHE A 168 6.50 -16.50 17.62
C PHE A 168 6.00 -16.87 19.03
N TYR A 169 6.83 -16.75 20.06
CA TYR A 169 6.47 -17.23 21.41
C TYR A 169 5.54 -16.28 22.19
N ASN A 170 5.31 -15.06 21.73
CA ASN A 170 4.42 -14.10 22.42
C ASN A 170 2.91 -14.39 22.30
N TYR A 171 2.51 -15.53 21.70
CA TYR A 171 1.12 -16.03 21.74
C TYR A 171 0.94 -17.27 22.64
N SER A 172 1.98 -17.65 23.39
CA SER A 172 1.94 -18.72 24.40
C SER A 172 2.18 -18.11 25.77
N GLU A 173 1.30 -18.37 26.75
CA GLU A 173 1.39 -17.86 28.13
C GLU A 173 2.63 -18.33 28.92
N VAL A 174 3.67 -18.86 28.27
CA VAL A 174 4.75 -19.59 28.93
C VAL A 174 6.13 -19.25 28.32
N HIS A 175 6.89 -18.46 29.10
CA HIS A 175 8.35 -18.42 29.25
C HIS A 175 9.21 -17.51 28.34
N GLY A 176 10.12 -16.81 29.02
CA GLY A 176 10.92 -15.71 28.51
C GLY A 176 12.11 -16.12 27.66
N CYS A 177 12.47 -15.22 26.75
CA CYS A 177 13.67 -15.32 25.94
C CYS A 177 14.89 -14.77 26.68
N PHE A 178 15.94 -15.58 26.80
CA PHE A 178 17.26 -15.12 27.21
C PHE A 178 17.98 -14.44 26.04
N PHE A 179 18.63 -13.31 26.32
CA PHE A 179 19.53 -12.61 25.41
C PHE A 179 20.86 -13.36 25.32
N GLN A 180 21.31 -13.68 24.10
CA GLN A 180 22.73 -13.92 23.85
C GLN A 180 23.30 -12.61 23.31
N THR A 181 24.08 -11.93 24.15
CA THR A 181 24.95 -10.84 23.72
C THR A 181 26.19 -11.46 23.07
N GLY A 182 26.44 -11.10 21.82
CA GLY A 182 27.69 -11.33 21.11
C GLY A 182 28.28 -9.99 20.72
#